data_AF-A0A2V6Y022-F1
#
_entry.id   AF-A0A2V6Y022-F1
#
_cell.length_a   1.000
_cell.length_b   1.000
_cell.length_c   1.000
_cell.angle_alpha   90.00
_cell.angle_beta   90.00
_cell.angle_gamma   90.00
#
_symmetry.space_group_name_H-M   'P 1'
#
loop_
_entity.id
_entity.type
_entity.pdbx_description
1 polymer ?
#
loop_
_entity_poly.entity_id
_entity_poly.type
_entity_poly.pdbx_seq_one_letter_code
_entity_poly.pdbx_strand_id
1 'polypeptide(L)' 'MARIAPLGMHEVDDEIRHLCEEAERQSGTSASARTYARNPGVLKALAAFRAALVREGTIDPVLRELVRLRIAALNNCRY' A
#
# COMPACT_ATOMS: atom_id res chain seq x y z
N MET A 1 11.23 -6.82 9.05
CA MET A 1 10.27 -6.04 9.86
C MET A 1 10.50 -4.56 9.60
N ALA A 2 9.44 -3.75 9.53
CA ALA A 2 9.57 -2.32 9.36
C ALA A 2 10.27 -1.69 10.57
N ARG A 3 11.22 -0.78 10.34
CA ARG A 3 11.88 -0.01 11.43
C ARG A 3 10.91 0.94 12.12
N ILE A 4 9.92 1.41 11.37
CA ILE A 4 8.83 2.25 11.86
C ILE A 4 7.68 1.31 12.24
N ALA A 5 7.25 1.36 13.49
CA ALA A 5 6.11 0.58 13.95
C ALA A 5 4.81 1.09 13.30
N PRO A 6 3.98 0.20 12.71
CA PRO A 6 2.65 0.58 12.24
C PRO A 6 1.83 1.17 13.39
N LEU A 7 1.08 2.23 13.12
CA LEU A 7 0.09 2.75 14.08
C LEU A 7 -0.95 1.68 14.40
N GLY A 8 -1.45 1.64 15.63
CA GLY A 8 -2.69 0.94 15.96
C GLY A 8 -3.86 1.55 15.19
N MET A 9 -4.89 0.76 14.86
CA MET A 9 -6.00 1.26 14.03
C MET A 9 -6.73 2.45 14.69
N HIS A 10 -6.75 2.51 16.02
CA HIS A 10 -7.33 3.62 16.78
C HIS A 10 -6.47 4.90 16.76
N GLU A 11 -5.19 4.80 16.40
CA GLU A 11 -4.26 5.93 16.29
C GLU A 11 -4.22 6.51 14.86
N VAL A 12 -4.85 5.84 13.90
CA VAL A 12 -4.93 6.31 12.51
C VAL A 12 -5.99 7.40 12.42
N ASP A 13 -5.62 8.52 11.77
CA ASP A 13 -6.55 9.60 11.45
C ASP A 13 -7.77 9.05 10.68
N ASP A 14 -8.96 9.42 11.13
CA ASP A 14 -10.22 8.92 10.60
C ASP A 14 -10.39 9.19 9.09
N GLU A 15 -9.81 10.28 8.58
CA GLU A 15 -9.86 10.61 7.16
C GLU A 15 -9.17 9.54 6.29
N ILE A 16 -8.12 8.90 6.79
CA ILE A 16 -7.33 7.89 6.06
C ILE A 16 -7.53 6.46 6.58
N ARG A 17 -8.35 6.27 7.63
CA ARG A 17 -8.63 4.95 8.21
C ARG A 17 -9.16 3.96 7.18
N HIS A 18 -10.05 4.43 6.30
CA HIS A 18 -10.63 3.63 5.22
C HIS A 18 -9.56 3.03 4.28
N LEU A 19 -8.43 3.72 4.06
CA LEU A 19 -7.32 3.20 3.24
C LEU A 19 -6.62 2.01 3.92
N CYS A 20 -6.55 2.02 5.26
CA CYS A 20 -5.98 0.91 6.02
C CYS A 20 -6.94 -0.29 6.03
N GLU A 21 -8.24 -0.06 6.20
CA GLU A 21 -9.26 -1.10 6.16
C GLU A 21 -9.35 -1.78 4.79
N GLU A 22 -9.27 -1.01 3.71
CA GLU A 22 -9.24 -1.55 2.35
C GLU A 22 -7.98 -2.40 2.11
N ALA A 23 -6.81 -1.96 2.60
CA ALA A 23 -5.59 -2.73 2.50
C ALA A 23 -5.70 -4.08 3.25
N GLU A 24 -6.30 -4.08 4.45
CA GLU A 24 -6.59 -5.30 5.22
C GLU A 24 -7.51 -6.24 4.43
N ARG A 25 -8.58 -5.71 3.83
CA ARG A 25 -9.52 -6.49 3.02
C ARG A 25 -8.87 -7.13 1.80
N GLN A 26 -7.97 -6.40 1.12
CA GLN A 26 -7.33 -6.86 -0.12
C GLN A 26 -6.17 -7.84 0.11
N SER A 27 -5.41 -7.66 1.19
CA SER A 27 -4.13 -8.35 1.39
C SER A 27 -4.02 -9.13 2.70
N GLY A 28 -5.04 -9.09 3.55
CA GLY A 28 -5.04 -9.69 4.88
C GLY A 28 -4.14 -8.96 5.88
N THR A 29 -3.61 -7.79 5.53
CA THR A 29 -2.85 -6.93 6.45
C THR A 29 -2.84 -5.47 6.01
N SER A 30 -2.95 -4.56 6.98
CA SER A 30 -2.82 -3.12 6.82
C SER A 30 -1.50 -2.57 7.34
N ALA A 31 -0.53 -3.44 7.69
CA ALA A 31 0.70 -3.04 8.36
C ALA A 31 1.49 -1.94 7.60
N SER A 32 1.63 -2.06 6.27
CA SER A 32 2.29 -1.00 5.47
C SER A 32 1.48 0.29 5.42
N ALA A 33 0.15 0.21 5.22
CA ALA A 33 -0.71 1.40 5.20
C ALA A 33 -0.64 2.15 6.53
N ARG A 34 -0.72 1.42 7.66
CA ARG A 34 -0.58 1.97 9.02
C ARG A 34 0.83 2.46 9.35
N THR A 35 1.85 1.99 8.64
CA THR A 35 3.20 2.56 8.73
C THR A 35 3.28 3.92 8.03
N TYR A 36 2.73 4.02 6.81
CA TYR A 36 2.65 5.29 6.08
C TYR A 36 1.69 6.29 6.74
N ALA A 37 0.68 5.84 7.48
CA ALA A 37 -0.29 6.68 8.17
C ALA A 37 0.34 7.66 9.19
N ARG A 38 1.59 7.44 9.61
CA ARG A 38 2.37 8.44 10.38
C ARG A 38 2.60 9.75 9.59
N ASN A 39 2.48 9.70 8.27
CA ASN A 39 2.40 10.86 7.40
C ASN A 39 1.20 10.70 6.46
N PRO A 40 0.02 11.24 6.82
CA PRO A 40 -1.20 11.09 6.03
C PRO A 40 -1.07 11.60 4.59
N GLY A 41 -0.30 12.67 4.36
CA GLY A 41 -0.05 13.19 3.02
C GLY A 41 0.65 12.17 2.11
N VAL A 42 1.65 11.45 2.64
CA VAL A 42 2.36 10.39 1.90
C VAL A 42 1.43 9.21 1.62
N LEU A 43 0.62 8.78 2.59
CA LEU A 43 -0.33 7.67 2.37
C LEU A 43 -1.36 8.02 1.29
N LYS A 44 -1.94 9.23 1.33
CA LYS A 44 -2.88 9.72 0.31
C LYS A 44 -2.23 9.76 -1.08
N ALA A 45 -1.01 10.29 -1.18
CA ALA A 45 -0.27 10.32 -2.44
C ALA A 45 0.01 8.92 -3.00
N LEU A 46 0.42 7.99 -2.14
CA LEU A 46 0.66 6.59 -2.52
C LEU A 46 -0.63 5.90 -2.98
N ALA A 47 -1.74 6.13 -2.29
CA ALA A 47 -3.05 5.59 -2.67
C ALA A 47 -3.48 6.14 -4.04
N ALA A 48 -3.37 7.45 -4.25
CA ALA A 48 -3.69 8.09 -5.53
C ALA A 48 -2.82 7.54 -6.68
N PHE A 49 -1.52 7.39 -6.46
CA PHE A 49 -0.60 6.80 -7.44
C PHE A 49 -1.00 5.37 -7.81
N ARG A 50 -1.29 4.52 -6.82
CA ARG A 50 -1.72 3.13 -7.06
C ARG A 50 -3.05 3.08 -7.80
N ALA A 51 -4.01 3.93 -7.44
CA ALA A 51 -5.31 4.02 -8.09
C ALA A 51 -5.18 4.46 -9.56
N ALA A 52 -4.32 5.42 -9.86
CA ALA A 52 -4.03 5.85 -11.23
C ALA A 52 -3.47 4.69 -12.07
N LEU A 53 -2.51 3.92 -11.54
CA LEU A 53 -2.00 2.74 -12.25
C LEU A 53 -3.11 1.71 -12.54
N VAL A 54 -4.04 1.51 -11.60
CA VAL A 54 -5.17 0.58 -11.77
C VAL A 54 -6.17 1.07 -12.82
N ARG A 55 -6.54 2.35 -12.77
CA ARG A 55 -7.59 2.94 -13.62
C ARG A 55 -7.11 3.26 -15.03
N GLU A 56 -5.87 3.72 -15.16
CA GLU A 56 -5.35 4.38 -16.38
C GLU A 56 -4.17 3.62 -17.00
N GLY A 57 -3.69 2.56 -16.33
CA GLY A 57 -2.63 1.72 -16.84
C GLY A 57 -3.05 0.94 -18.09
N THR A 58 -2.18 0.91 -19.10
CA THR A 58 -2.40 0.18 -20.35
C THR A 58 -1.88 -1.26 -20.33
N ILE A 59 -1.18 -1.64 -19.25
CA ILE A 59 -0.68 -2.99 -19.04
C ILE A 59 -1.79 -3.85 -18.44
N ASP A 60 -1.98 -5.04 -19.00
CA ASP A 60 -2.89 -6.05 -18.46
C ASP A 60 -2.70 -6.23 -16.93
N PRO A 61 -3.77 -6.32 -16.12
CA PRO A 61 -3.65 -6.39 -14.67
C PRO A 61 -2.77 -7.54 -14.16
N VAL A 62 -2.86 -8.72 -14.77
CA VAL A 62 -2.04 -9.89 -14.38
C VAL A 62 -0.60 -9.63 -14.74
N LEU A 63 -0.34 -9.14 -15.95
CA LEU A 63 1.02 -8.81 -16.39
C LEU A 63 1.66 -7.74 -15.49
N ARG A 64 0.90 -6.72 -15.06
CA ARG A 64 1.39 -5.69 -14.13
C ARG A 64 1.84 -6.29 -12.79
N GLU A 65 1.08 -7.23 -12.23
CA GLU A 65 1.48 -7.89 -10.98
C GLU A 65 2.69 -8.80 -11.17
N LEU A 66 2.80 -9.52 -12.30
CA LEU A 66 4.00 -10.31 -12.62
C LEU A 66 5.26 -9.43 -12.72
N VAL A 67 5.15 -8.24 -13.33
CA VAL A 67 6.24 -7.26 -13.38
C VAL A 67 6.62 -6.79 -11.97
N ARG A 68 5.63 -6.48 -11.11
CA ARG A 68 5.89 -6.10 -9.71
C ARG A 68 6.61 -7.19 -8.94
N LEU A 69 6.19 -8.45 -9.08
CA LEU A 69 6.85 -9.60 -8.46
C LEU A 69 8.29 -9.76 -8.96
N ARG A 70 8.53 -9.61 -10.26
CA ARG A 70 9.88 -9.67 -10.83
C ARG A 70 10.78 -8.58 -10.28
N ILE A 71 10.28 -7.34 -10.19
CA ILE A 71 11.03 -6.21 -9.63
C ILE A 71 11.32 -6.43 -8.14
N ALA A 72 10.33 -6.91 -7.36
CA ALA A 72 10.52 -7.22 -5.94
C ALA A 72 11.62 -8.27 -5.73
N ALA A 73 11.61 -9.35 -6.53
CA ALA A 73 12.63 -10.39 -6.49
C ALA A 73 14.03 -9.84 -6.82
N LEU A 74 14.15 -9.02 -7.88
CA LEU A 74 15.43 -8.39 -8.26
C LEU A 74 15.98 -7.48 -7.16
N ASN A 75 15.11 -6.85 -6.37
CA ASN A 75 15.48 -5.95 -5.29
C ASN A 75 15.54 -6.63 -3.91
N ASN A 76 15.39 -7.95 -3.83
CA ASN A 76 15.28 -8.69 -2.57
C ASN A 76 14.23 -8.09 -1.61
N CYS A 77 13.14 -7.56 -2.15
CA CYS A 77 12.03 -7.03 -1.37
C CYS A 77 11.18 -8.20 -0.86
N ARG A 78 11.21 -8.43 0.46
CA ARG A 78 10.53 -9.57 1.13
C ARG A 78 9.21 -9.20 1.80
N TYR A 79 8.77 -7.95 1.65
CA TYR A 79 7.53 -7.46 2.25
C TYR A 79 6.31 -8.13 1.60
#